data_AF-A0A968WLJ5-F1
#
_entry.id   AF-A0A968WLJ5-F1
#
_cell.length_a   1.000
_cell.length_b   1.000
_cell.length_c   1.000
_cell.angle_alpha   90.00
_cell.angle_beta   90.00
_cell.angle_gamma   90.00
#
_symmetry.space_group_name_H-M   'P 1'
#
loop_
_entity.id
_entity.type
_entity.pdbx_description
1 polymer ?
#
loop_
_entity_poly.entity_id
_entity_poly.type
_entity_poly.pdbx_seq_one_letter_code
_entity_poly.pdbx_strand_id
1 'polypeptide(L)'
;IDAHYAANAVGATCTARPEDTKIAKDGSLFIAFTSGSISKTDGSPNLRIFKGKDGKTYEYGWIMRLIENGNEPGAMAFQCKMFATGGEPAEGGLGFANPDNIAFDSGGNLWIVTDMSSDKQNKAVPQGRLDREGKPIGQSDLRGLFGNNSIWFMPTSGQNAGEAYLFGYGPMDCETTGPFFTRDQQTLFLAIQHPGEINGTRKDMESKDREFAIGTTDGKEFIQTRTIPIGSNWPGKGPNDPPKPAVVAIRKI
;
A
#
# COMPACT_ATOMS: atom_id res chain seq x y z
N ILE A 1 -30.02 12.39 4.01
CA ILE A 1 -29.37 11.79 5.20
C ILE A 1 -27.89 12.06 5.04
N ASP A 2 -27.28 12.82 5.93
CA ASP A 2 -25.83 13.12 5.85
C ASP A 2 -25.11 12.42 7.01
N ALA A 3 -24.56 11.25 6.71
CA ALA A 3 -23.84 10.44 7.69
C ALA A 3 -22.54 11.11 8.16
N HIS A 4 -21.89 11.91 7.30
CA HIS A 4 -20.66 12.63 7.65
C HIS A 4 -20.93 13.75 8.64
N TYR A 5 -21.98 14.56 8.42
CA TYR A 5 -22.35 15.58 9.41
C TYR A 5 -22.81 14.98 10.73
N ALA A 6 -23.56 13.87 10.71
CA ALA A 6 -23.93 13.17 11.94
C ALA A 6 -22.69 12.64 12.70
N ALA A 7 -21.75 12.01 12.00
CA ALA A 7 -20.50 11.52 12.57
C ALA A 7 -19.65 12.65 13.17
N ASN A 8 -19.55 13.78 12.46
CA ASN A 8 -18.86 14.97 12.95
C ASN A 8 -19.53 15.53 14.21
N ALA A 9 -20.87 15.59 14.24
CA ALA A 9 -21.63 16.11 15.38
C ALA A 9 -21.45 15.27 16.66
N VAL A 10 -21.30 13.95 16.53
CA VAL A 10 -21.03 13.05 17.66
C VAL A 10 -19.54 12.93 18.01
N GLY A 11 -18.66 13.65 17.31
CA GLY A 11 -17.22 13.68 17.59
C GLY A 11 -16.48 12.42 17.12
N ALA A 12 -16.90 11.81 16.00
CA ALA A 12 -16.17 10.70 15.40
C ALA A 12 -14.70 11.06 15.14
N THR A 13 -13.81 10.09 15.31
CA THR A 13 -12.37 10.31 15.11
C THR A 13 -12.07 10.40 13.61
N CYS A 14 -11.46 11.51 13.16
CA CYS A 14 -10.94 11.60 11.80
C CYS A 14 -9.79 10.60 11.59
N THR A 15 -9.93 9.73 10.60
CA THR A 15 -9.01 8.62 10.33
C THR A 15 -8.12 8.85 9.11
N ALA A 16 -7.05 8.07 8.97
CA ALA A 16 -6.10 8.15 7.86
C ALA A 16 -6.55 7.36 6.62
N ARG A 17 -7.63 7.82 5.98
CA ARG A 17 -8.19 7.22 4.76
C ARG A 17 -8.42 5.70 4.88
N PRO A 18 -9.43 5.26 5.66
CA PRO A 18 -9.81 3.86 5.73
C PRO A 18 -10.29 3.38 4.36
N GLU A 19 -9.72 2.28 3.87
CA GLU A 19 -10.10 1.63 2.62
C GLU A 19 -10.80 0.28 2.94
N ASP A 20 -10.14 -0.86 2.71
CA ASP A 20 -10.77 -2.17 2.91
C ASP A 20 -10.77 -2.64 4.38
N THR A 21 -11.72 -3.52 4.69
CA THR A 21 -11.83 -4.19 5.99
C THR A 21 -12.03 -5.69 5.84
N LYS A 22 -11.44 -6.47 6.77
CA LYS A 22 -11.60 -7.93 6.83
C LYS A 22 -11.67 -8.42 8.27
N ILE A 23 -12.57 -9.36 8.53
CA ILE A 23 -12.66 -10.05 9.82
C ILE A 23 -11.72 -11.26 9.77
N ALA A 24 -10.79 -11.32 10.72
CA ALA A 24 -9.91 -12.47 10.92
C ALA A 24 -10.67 -13.63 11.58
N LYS A 25 -10.09 -14.84 11.53
CA LYS A 25 -10.71 -16.04 12.11
C LYS A 25 -10.99 -15.94 13.61
N ASP A 26 -10.24 -15.11 14.33
CA ASP A 26 -10.43 -14.89 15.76
C ASP A 26 -11.52 -13.86 16.08
N GLY A 27 -12.19 -13.30 15.07
CA GLY A 27 -13.25 -12.30 15.22
C GLY A 27 -12.76 -10.85 15.14
N SER A 28 -11.46 -10.60 15.18
CA SER A 28 -10.94 -9.23 15.12
C SER A 28 -11.03 -8.62 13.72
N LEU A 29 -11.32 -7.32 13.67
CA LEU A 29 -11.46 -6.54 12.42
C LEU A 29 -10.12 -5.92 12.03
N PHE A 30 -9.67 -6.17 10.81
CA PHE A 30 -8.52 -5.52 10.21
C PHE A 30 -9.00 -4.43 9.25
N ILE A 31 -8.32 -3.29 9.26
CA ILE A 31 -8.61 -2.14 8.42
C ILE A 31 -7.32 -1.66 7.77
N ALA A 32 -7.33 -1.49 6.45
CA ALA A 32 -6.26 -0.80 5.75
C ALA A 32 -6.50 0.72 5.81
N PHE A 33 -5.51 1.47 6.27
CA PHE A 33 -5.49 2.93 6.27
C PHE A 33 -4.41 3.37 5.29
N THR A 34 -4.82 3.81 4.11
CA THR A 34 -3.89 3.93 2.98
C THR A 34 -2.92 5.10 3.12
N SER A 35 -3.34 6.24 3.67
CA SER A 35 -2.47 7.42 3.79
C SER A 35 -2.91 8.35 4.93
N GLY A 36 -1.92 8.82 5.69
CA GLY A 36 -2.07 9.84 6.71
C GLY A 36 -1.74 11.26 6.22
N SER A 37 -1.75 11.50 4.91
CA SER A 37 -1.61 12.85 4.36
C SER A 37 -2.69 13.81 4.87
N ILE A 38 -2.33 15.09 4.97
CA ILE A 38 -3.24 16.17 5.35
C ILE A 38 -4.01 16.61 4.10
N SER A 39 -5.33 16.53 4.15
CA SER A 39 -6.18 17.34 3.28
C SER A 39 -6.47 18.68 3.94
N LYS A 40 -6.36 19.77 3.16
CA LYS A 40 -6.73 21.12 3.62
C LYS A 40 -8.25 21.37 3.53
N THR A 41 -8.99 20.50 2.85
CA THR A 41 -10.41 20.66 2.53
C THR A 41 -11.30 19.64 3.23
N ASP A 42 -10.81 18.41 3.41
CA ASP A 42 -11.67 17.26 3.77
C ASP A 42 -11.36 16.72 5.18
N GLY A 43 -10.62 17.50 5.98
CA GLY A 43 -10.12 17.09 7.28
C GLY A 43 -8.78 16.37 7.21
N SER A 44 -8.24 16.03 8.37
CA SER A 44 -6.93 15.39 8.49
C SER A 44 -6.99 14.32 9.57
N PRO A 45 -6.18 13.26 9.43
CA PRO A 45 -6.16 12.18 10.40
C PRO A 45 -5.74 12.68 11.79
N ASN A 46 -6.36 12.10 12.82
CA ASN A 46 -6.01 12.42 14.20
C ASN A 46 -4.60 11.92 14.54
N LEU A 47 -3.63 12.84 14.63
CA LEU A 47 -2.21 12.57 14.91
C LEU A 47 -1.95 11.92 16.28
N ARG A 48 -2.95 11.82 17.16
CA ARG A 48 -2.82 11.01 18.38
C ARG A 48 -2.73 9.52 18.04
N ILE A 49 -3.37 9.09 16.95
CA ILE A 49 -3.48 7.70 16.51
C ILE A 49 -2.64 7.47 15.24
N PHE A 50 -2.86 8.29 14.21
CA PHE A 50 -2.27 8.10 12.89
C PHE A 50 -1.09 9.03 12.69
N LYS A 51 0.11 8.53 13.00
CA LYS A 51 1.35 9.30 12.95
C LYS A 51 2.55 8.41 12.65
N GLY A 52 3.60 9.02 12.12
CA GLY A 52 4.91 8.41 12.00
C GLY A 52 5.61 8.33 13.35
N LYS A 53 6.79 7.68 13.37
CA LYS A 53 7.63 7.56 14.57
C LYS A 53 8.07 8.92 15.13
N ASP A 54 8.15 9.94 14.28
CA ASP A 54 8.50 11.31 14.62
C ASP A 54 7.31 12.14 15.16
N GLY A 55 6.13 11.53 15.28
CA GLY A 55 4.91 12.22 15.73
C GLY A 55 4.21 13.06 14.66
N LYS A 56 4.69 13.04 13.41
CA LYS A 56 4.11 13.80 12.30
C LYS A 56 3.21 12.93 11.42
N THR A 57 2.62 13.56 10.41
CA THR A 57 1.84 12.87 9.36
C THR A 57 2.69 11.82 8.66
N TYR A 58 2.03 10.77 8.18
CA TYR A 58 2.73 9.62 7.63
C TYR A 58 2.01 9.11 6.39
N GLU A 59 2.73 9.10 5.27
CA GLU A 59 2.14 8.88 3.94
C GLU A 59 1.88 7.40 3.65
N TYR A 60 2.73 6.52 4.18
CA TYR A 60 2.83 5.14 3.69
C TYR A 60 1.74 4.20 4.24
N GLY A 61 0.91 4.68 5.16
CA GLY A 61 -0.25 3.97 5.66
C GLY A 61 0.03 2.87 6.69
N TRP A 62 -1.04 2.21 7.13
CA TRP A 62 -1.05 1.22 8.20
C TRP A 62 -2.09 0.13 7.94
N ILE A 63 -1.87 -1.04 8.55
CA ILE A 63 -2.94 -1.98 8.86
C ILE A 63 -3.22 -1.88 10.35
N MET A 64 -4.47 -1.60 10.71
CA MET A 64 -4.93 -1.54 12.10
C MET A 64 -5.81 -2.75 12.39
N ARG A 65 -5.78 -3.21 13.64
CA ARG A 65 -6.56 -4.33 14.16
C ARG A 65 -7.43 -3.87 15.32
N LEU A 66 -8.73 -4.04 15.19
CA LEU A 66 -9.75 -3.76 16.20
C LEU A 66 -10.22 -5.06 16.85
N ILE A 67 -10.28 -5.07 18.17
CA ILE A 67 -10.71 -6.22 18.97
C ILE A 67 -11.80 -5.72 19.91
N GLU A 68 -13.04 -6.14 19.66
CA GLU A 68 -14.18 -5.78 20.49
C GLU A 68 -14.09 -6.41 21.88
N ASN A 69 -14.59 -5.69 22.89
CA ASN A 69 -14.57 -6.18 24.27
C ASN A 69 -15.35 -7.50 24.36
N GLY A 70 -14.70 -8.52 24.92
CA GLY A 70 -15.27 -9.87 25.02
C GLY A 70 -15.34 -10.64 23.70
N ASN A 71 -14.82 -10.09 22.60
CA ASN A 71 -15.01 -10.62 21.24
C ASN A 71 -16.49 -10.67 20.82
N GLU A 72 -17.28 -9.69 21.27
CA GLU A 72 -18.71 -9.58 21.04
C GLU A 72 -19.01 -8.44 20.03
N PRO A 73 -19.58 -8.73 18.84
CA PRO A 73 -19.93 -7.73 17.83
C PRO A 73 -20.92 -6.64 18.26
N GLY A 74 -21.63 -6.87 19.37
CA GLY A 74 -22.52 -5.87 19.98
C GLY A 74 -21.83 -4.95 20.99
N ALA A 75 -20.53 -5.12 21.27
CA ALA A 75 -19.83 -4.34 22.26
C ALA A 75 -19.63 -2.89 21.81
N MET A 76 -19.81 -1.94 22.73
CA MET A 76 -19.66 -0.50 22.47
C MET A 76 -18.23 0.02 22.72
N ALA A 77 -17.29 -0.89 22.97
CA ALA A 77 -15.89 -0.57 23.21
C ALA A 77 -14.99 -1.65 22.62
N PHE A 78 -13.83 -1.22 22.13
CA PHE A 78 -12.85 -2.07 21.48
C PHE A 78 -11.42 -1.58 21.79
N GLN A 79 -10.45 -2.48 21.65
CA GLN A 79 -9.04 -2.13 21.57
C GLN A 79 -8.66 -1.90 20.11
N CYS A 80 -7.88 -0.85 19.84
CA CYS A 80 -7.30 -0.59 18.52
C CYS A 80 -5.78 -0.76 18.61
N LYS A 81 -5.20 -1.58 17.74
CA LYS A 81 -3.76 -1.88 17.68
C LYS A 81 -3.23 -1.66 16.27
N MET A 82 -2.06 -1.07 16.15
CA MET A 82 -1.31 -1.06 14.90
C MET A 82 -0.76 -2.46 14.66
N PHE A 83 -1.13 -3.06 13.53
CA PHE A 83 -0.72 -4.41 13.16
C PHE A 83 0.50 -4.38 12.22
N ALA A 84 0.46 -3.49 11.23
CA ALA A 84 1.54 -3.31 10.26
C ALA A 84 1.65 -1.84 9.86
N THR A 85 2.85 -1.39 9.49
CA THR A 85 3.12 -0.02 9.05
C THR A 85 3.87 -0.09 7.73
N GLY A 86 3.42 0.68 6.74
CA GLY A 86 4.14 0.83 5.47
C GLY A 86 5.47 1.56 5.66
N GLY A 87 6.11 1.96 4.57
CA GLY A 87 7.35 2.73 4.58
C GLY A 87 8.60 1.88 4.44
N GLU A 88 9.75 2.55 4.34
CA GLU A 88 11.03 1.92 4.07
C GLU A 88 11.53 1.08 5.25
N PRO A 89 12.11 -0.11 5.02
CA PRO A 89 12.74 -0.91 6.08
C PRO A 89 13.85 -0.18 6.84
N ALA A 90 14.60 0.70 6.18
CA ALA A 90 15.64 1.52 6.81
C ALA A 90 15.07 2.50 7.88
N GLU A 91 13.84 2.95 7.70
CA GLU A 91 13.10 3.80 8.65
C GLU A 91 12.15 2.96 9.54
N GLY A 92 12.28 1.63 9.45
CA GLY A 92 11.52 0.60 10.15
C GLY A 92 10.02 0.58 9.80
N GLY A 93 9.70 0.83 8.54
CA GLY A 93 8.48 0.34 7.88
C GLY A 93 8.69 -1.08 7.32
N LEU A 94 7.63 -1.67 6.74
CA LEU A 94 7.67 -3.06 6.27
C LEU A 94 7.93 -3.22 4.76
N GLY A 95 8.21 -2.14 4.04
CA GLY A 95 8.61 -2.19 2.63
C GLY A 95 7.48 -2.01 1.61
N PHE A 96 6.22 -1.96 2.05
CA PHE A 96 5.08 -1.55 1.22
C PHE A 96 4.71 -0.09 1.48
N ALA A 97 3.92 0.53 0.61
CA ALA A 97 3.32 1.85 0.86
C ALA A 97 1.91 1.92 0.30
N ASN A 98 1.04 2.67 0.98
CA ASN A 98 -0.37 2.85 0.62
C ASN A 98 -1.13 1.51 0.51
N PRO A 99 -1.22 0.71 1.60
CA PRO A 99 -2.05 -0.49 1.62
C PRO A 99 -3.51 -0.13 1.38
N ASP A 100 -4.19 -0.85 0.51
CA ASP A 100 -5.59 -0.57 0.15
C ASP A 100 -6.50 -1.76 0.47
N ASN A 101 -6.43 -2.84 -0.31
CA ASN A 101 -7.22 -4.03 -0.03
C ASN A 101 -6.44 -5.11 0.70
N ILE A 102 -7.17 -5.90 1.48
CA ILE A 102 -6.62 -6.98 2.27
C ILE A 102 -7.46 -8.25 2.12
N ALA A 103 -6.82 -9.40 2.31
CA ALA A 103 -7.49 -10.70 2.36
C ALA A 103 -6.79 -11.61 3.36
N PHE A 104 -7.55 -12.54 3.95
CA PHE A 104 -6.98 -13.65 4.71
C PHE A 104 -7.01 -14.91 3.85
N ASP A 105 -5.91 -15.65 3.84
CA ASP A 105 -5.92 -17.02 3.34
C ASP A 105 -6.49 -18.00 4.39
N SER A 106 -6.66 -19.26 4.03
CA SER A 106 -7.15 -20.29 4.96
C SER A 106 -6.17 -20.62 6.08
N GLY A 107 -4.91 -20.22 5.98
CA GLY A 107 -3.93 -20.29 7.06
C GLY A 107 -4.12 -19.17 8.09
N GLY A 108 -4.89 -18.14 7.75
CA GLY A 108 -5.04 -16.93 8.55
C GLY A 108 -3.93 -15.91 8.28
N ASN A 109 -3.10 -16.10 7.25
CA ASN A 109 -2.10 -15.10 6.87
C ASN A 109 -2.76 -13.95 6.14
N LEU A 110 -2.21 -12.76 6.33
CA LEU A 110 -2.70 -11.53 5.73
C LEU A 110 -2.04 -11.33 4.37
N TRP A 111 -2.86 -11.04 3.37
CA TRP A 111 -2.46 -10.60 2.05
C TRP A 111 -2.83 -9.13 1.91
N ILE A 112 -1.89 -8.33 1.42
CA ILE A 112 -2.03 -6.88 1.29
C ILE A 112 -1.75 -6.53 -0.18
N VAL A 113 -2.60 -5.70 -0.77
CA VAL A 113 -2.34 -5.07 -2.06
C VAL A 113 -2.29 -3.55 -1.89
N THR A 114 -1.48 -2.88 -2.70
CA THR A 114 -1.23 -1.44 -2.55
C THR A 114 -1.87 -0.61 -3.65
N ASP A 115 -2.25 0.62 -3.28
CA ASP A 115 -2.62 1.71 -4.17
C ASP A 115 -1.85 3.00 -3.85
N MET A 116 -0.58 3.04 -4.24
CA MET A 116 0.15 4.29 -4.40
C MET A 116 -0.33 4.98 -5.67
N SER A 117 -0.62 6.28 -5.55
CA SER A 117 -0.94 7.15 -6.69
C SER A 117 0.05 6.92 -7.84
N SER A 118 -0.45 6.58 -9.02
CA SER A 118 0.37 6.16 -10.16
C SER A 118 1.42 7.19 -10.55
N ASP A 119 1.16 8.48 -10.34
CA ASP A 119 2.12 9.57 -10.62
C ASP A 119 3.34 9.56 -9.68
N LYS A 120 3.29 8.85 -8.55
CA LYS A 120 4.39 8.73 -7.60
C LYS A 120 5.22 7.46 -7.78
N GLN A 121 4.67 6.46 -8.47
CA GLN A 121 5.36 5.20 -8.75
C GLN A 121 6.65 5.45 -9.57
N ASN A 122 7.71 4.74 -9.22
CA ASN A 122 9.02 4.79 -9.88
C ASN A 122 9.63 6.20 -10.08
N LYS A 123 9.22 7.23 -9.34
CA LYS A 123 9.88 8.54 -9.41
C LYS A 123 11.32 8.43 -8.89
N ALA A 124 12.26 9.02 -9.62
CA ALA A 124 13.65 9.00 -9.22
C ALA A 124 13.82 9.67 -7.86
N VAL A 125 14.72 9.12 -7.05
CA VAL A 125 15.07 9.68 -5.75
C VAL A 125 16.54 10.06 -5.80
N PRO A 126 16.86 11.36 -5.79
CA PRO A 126 18.24 11.82 -5.94
C PRO A 126 19.10 11.43 -4.74
N GLN A 127 20.41 11.32 -4.97
CA GLN A 127 21.39 11.12 -3.91
C GLN A 127 21.23 12.17 -2.80
N GLY A 128 21.36 11.73 -1.54
CA GLY A 128 21.13 12.56 -0.36
C GLY A 128 19.66 12.88 -0.09
N ARG A 129 18.73 12.44 -0.94
CA ARG A 129 17.27 12.60 -0.79
C ARG A 129 16.87 14.07 -0.58
N LEU A 130 17.48 14.96 -1.38
CA LEU A 130 17.22 16.40 -1.35
C LEU A 130 16.50 16.84 -2.63
N ASP A 131 15.61 17.84 -2.50
CA ASP A 131 15.03 18.55 -3.63
C ASP A 131 16.06 19.51 -4.27
N ARG A 132 15.62 20.27 -5.28
CA ARG A 132 16.50 21.19 -6.03
C ARG A 132 16.98 22.36 -5.18
N GLU A 133 16.28 22.65 -4.10
CA GLU A 133 16.57 23.70 -3.13
C GLU A 133 17.43 23.17 -1.96
N GLY A 134 17.82 21.89 -1.99
CA GLY A 134 18.66 21.26 -0.97
C GLY A 134 17.90 20.86 0.30
N LYS A 135 16.57 20.79 0.27
CA LYS A 135 15.73 20.37 1.41
C LYS A 135 15.38 18.87 1.30
N PRO A 136 15.18 18.17 2.42
CA PRO A 136 14.73 16.78 2.38
C PRO A 136 13.44 16.62 1.57
N ILE A 137 13.42 15.68 0.63
CA ILE A 137 12.21 15.37 -0.12
C ILE A 137 11.13 14.80 0.80
N GLY A 138 9.87 15.14 0.51
CA GLY A 138 8.73 14.68 1.28
C GLY A 138 8.41 13.21 1.06
N GLN A 139 7.70 12.60 2.02
CA GLN A 139 7.27 11.20 1.95
C GLN A 139 6.45 10.89 0.67
N SER A 140 5.67 11.87 0.19
CA SER A 140 4.92 11.70 -1.06
C SER A 140 5.81 11.38 -2.26
N ASP A 141 6.99 11.98 -2.35
CA ASP A 141 7.91 11.78 -3.48
C ASP A 141 8.88 10.62 -3.24
N LEU A 142 9.14 10.27 -1.98
CA LEU A 142 9.86 9.05 -1.60
C LEU A 142 9.10 7.77 -2.00
N ARG A 143 7.80 7.86 -2.31
CA ARG A 143 7.03 6.70 -2.80
C ARG A 143 7.60 6.06 -4.07
N GLY A 144 8.39 6.81 -4.86
CA GLY A 144 9.10 6.25 -6.01
C GLY A 144 10.02 5.09 -5.69
N LEU A 145 10.49 4.98 -4.44
CA LEU A 145 11.36 3.89 -3.97
C LEU A 145 10.67 2.53 -4.01
N PHE A 146 9.36 2.47 -3.78
CA PHE A 146 8.58 1.24 -3.71
C PHE A 146 8.23 0.66 -5.10
N GLY A 147 8.57 1.36 -6.19
CA GLY A 147 8.34 0.86 -7.55
C GLY A 147 6.88 0.95 -7.98
N ASN A 148 6.37 -0.14 -8.57
CA ASN A 148 4.94 -0.26 -8.92
C ASN A 148 4.12 -0.62 -7.68
N ASN A 149 2.80 -0.50 -7.78
CA ASN A 149 1.91 -1.16 -6.81
C ASN A 149 2.17 -2.67 -6.72
N SER A 150 1.96 -3.24 -5.54
CA SER A 150 2.56 -4.51 -5.15
C SER A 150 1.64 -5.35 -4.27
N ILE A 151 1.92 -6.65 -4.26
CA ILE A 151 1.18 -7.68 -3.54
C ILE A 151 2.12 -8.24 -2.46
N TRP A 152 1.64 -8.33 -1.24
CA TRP A 152 2.42 -8.74 -0.08
C TRP A 152 1.73 -9.87 0.67
N PHE A 153 2.54 -10.76 1.20
CA PHE A 153 2.16 -11.85 2.09
C PHE A 153 2.74 -11.60 3.48
N MET A 154 1.93 -11.76 4.52
CA MET A 154 2.32 -11.53 5.90
C MET A 154 1.75 -12.63 6.81
N PRO A 155 2.60 -13.52 7.35
CA PRO A 155 2.18 -14.48 8.36
C PRO A 155 1.66 -13.77 9.61
N THR A 156 0.60 -14.32 10.19
CA THR A 156 0.00 -13.80 11.44
C THR A 156 0.34 -14.66 12.67
N SER A 157 1.01 -15.79 12.46
CA SER A 157 1.43 -16.72 13.51
C SER A 157 2.77 -17.39 13.16
N GLY A 158 3.36 -18.06 14.14
CA GLY A 158 4.67 -18.72 14.00
C GLY A 158 5.84 -17.75 14.10
N GLN A 159 7.03 -18.23 13.76
CA GLN A 159 8.29 -17.49 13.93
C GLN A 159 8.38 -16.22 13.07
N ASN A 160 7.69 -16.21 11.93
CA ASN A 160 7.70 -15.10 10.97
C ASN A 160 6.46 -14.20 11.10
N ALA A 161 5.72 -14.30 12.21
CA ALA A 161 4.52 -13.50 12.41
C ALA A 161 4.86 -12.00 12.38
N GLY A 162 4.16 -11.24 11.53
CA GLY A 162 4.36 -9.81 11.34
C GLY A 162 5.42 -9.42 10.30
N GLU A 163 6.18 -10.39 9.76
CA GLU A 163 7.12 -10.13 8.67
C GLU A 163 6.38 -9.98 7.34
N ALA A 164 6.75 -8.97 6.54
CA ALA A 164 6.16 -8.71 5.23
C ALA A 164 7.05 -9.27 4.11
N TYR A 165 6.46 -10.11 3.25
CA TYR A 165 7.13 -10.70 2.11
C TYR A 165 6.50 -10.17 0.82
N LEU A 166 7.30 -9.51 -0.01
CA LEU A 166 6.88 -9.09 -1.34
C LEU A 166 6.59 -10.33 -2.19
N PHE A 167 5.34 -10.48 -2.62
CA PHE A 167 4.89 -11.57 -3.45
C PHE A 167 5.00 -11.23 -4.95
N GLY A 168 4.72 -9.98 -5.33
CA GLY A 168 4.84 -9.54 -6.71
C GLY A 168 4.50 -8.07 -6.91
N TYR A 169 4.77 -7.58 -8.12
CA TYR A 169 4.42 -6.23 -8.57
C TYR A 169 3.32 -6.30 -9.64
N GLY A 170 2.43 -5.31 -9.62
CA GLY A 170 1.54 -5.01 -10.73
C GLY A 170 2.30 -4.41 -11.92
N PRO A 171 1.66 -4.32 -13.10
CA PRO A 171 2.16 -3.58 -14.26
C PRO A 171 2.37 -2.08 -14.00
N MET A 172 2.88 -1.37 -15.02
CA MET A 172 3.07 0.07 -14.94
C MET A 172 1.75 0.82 -14.75
N ASP A 173 1.83 1.87 -13.92
CA ASP A 173 0.78 2.88 -13.69
C ASP A 173 -0.57 2.21 -13.38
N CYS A 174 -0.56 1.19 -12.53
CA CYS A 174 -1.75 0.47 -12.09
C CYS A 174 -1.82 0.44 -10.57
N GLU A 175 -2.98 0.04 -10.04
CA GLU A 175 -3.08 -0.61 -8.73
C GLU A 175 -3.39 -2.10 -8.88
N THR A 176 -3.08 -2.84 -7.81
CA THR A 176 -3.58 -4.20 -7.62
C THR A 176 -4.69 -4.14 -6.58
N THR A 177 -5.86 -4.68 -6.89
CA THR A 177 -7.06 -4.52 -6.05
C THR A 177 -7.88 -5.82 -6.00
N GLY A 178 -8.69 -5.97 -4.94
CA GLY A 178 -9.63 -7.08 -4.80
C GLY A 178 -9.01 -8.48 -4.73
N PRO A 179 -8.03 -8.75 -3.84
CA PRO A 179 -7.49 -10.09 -3.67
C PRO A 179 -8.56 -11.05 -3.13
N PHE A 180 -8.67 -12.23 -3.74
CA PHE A 180 -9.62 -13.26 -3.38
C PHE A 180 -9.05 -14.66 -3.62
N PHE A 181 -9.16 -15.56 -2.64
CA PHE A 181 -8.75 -16.95 -2.78
C PHE A 181 -9.90 -17.86 -3.16
N THR A 182 -9.65 -18.81 -4.06
CA THR A 182 -10.55 -19.95 -4.27
C THR A 182 -10.73 -20.76 -2.98
N ARG A 183 -11.84 -21.49 -2.88
CA ARG A 183 -12.15 -22.30 -1.68
C ARG A 183 -11.06 -23.34 -1.36
N ASP A 184 -10.45 -23.91 -2.39
CA ASP A 184 -9.34 -24.88 -2.28
C ASP A 184 -7.97 -24.23 -2.05
N GLN A 185 -7.90 -22.89 -2.04
CA GLN A 185 -6.71 -22.08 -1.81
C GLN A 185 -5.60 -22.30 -2.84
N GLN A 186 -5.93 -22.89 -3.99
CA GLN A 186 -4.96 -23.15 -5.06
C GLN A 186 -4.83 -21.98 -6.02
N THR A 187 -5.73 -20.99 -5.96
CA THR A 187 -5.71 -19.83 -6.85
C THR A 187 -6.03 -18.55 -6.08
N LEU A 188 -5.14 -17.56 -6.22
CA LEU A 188 -5.38 -16.17 -5.85
C LEU A 188 -5.85 -15.42 -7.09
N PHE A 189 -7.03 -14.81 -7.00
CA PHE A 189 -7.52 -13.82 -7.95
C PHE A 189 -7.25 -12.41 -7.43
N LEU A 190 -6.92 -11.50 -8.33
CA LEU A 190 -6.92 -10.05 -8.07
C LEU A 190 -7.13 -9.30 -9.38
N ALA A 191 -7.54 -8.04 -9.29
CA ALA A 191 -7.66 -7.15 -10.44
C ALA A 191 -6.41 -6.27 -10.57
N ILE A 192 -5.98 -6.08 -11.82
CA ILE A 192 -5.07 -5.00 -12.23
C ILE A 192 -5.97 -3.86 -12.70
N GLN A 193 -6.06 -2.79 -11.90
CA GLN A 193 -6.90 -1.64 -12.24
C GLN A 193 -6.10 -0.60 -13.03
N HIS A 194 -6.76 0.04 -13.99
CA HIS A 194 -6.27 1.19 -14.78
C HIS A 194 -4.79 1.18 -15.18
N PRO A 195 -4.23 0.07 -15.73
CA PRO A 195 -2.84 0.07 -16.17
C PRO A 195 -2.58 1.17 -17.21
N GLY A 196 -1.43 1.84 -17.11
CA GLY A 196 -1.09 2.95 -17.99
C GLY A 196 -1.82 4.26 -17.66
N GLU A 197 -2.33 4.44 -16.44
CA GLU A 197 -3.06 5.66 -16.04
C GLU A 197 -2.28 6.95 -16.36
N ILE A 198 -0.97 6.96 -16.15
CA ILE A 198 -0.13 8.17 -16.31
C ILE A 198 0.39 8.33 -17.73
N ASN A 199 1.01 7.28 -18.28
CA ASN A 199 1.71 7.39 -19.58
C ASN A 199 0.97 6.71 -20.74
N GLY A 200 -0.18 6.09 -20.49
CA GLY A 200 -0.96 5.36 -21.49
C GLY A 200 -0.24 4.11 -22.00
N THR A 201 -0.38 3.85 -23.30
CA THR A 201 0.29 2.76 -24.01
C THR A 201 1.81 2.90 -23.96
N ARG A 202 2.50 1.81 -23.63
CA ARG A 202 3.96 1.71 -23.80
C ARG A 202 4.32 1.71 -25.29
N LYS A 203 4.78 2.85 -25.79
CA LYS A 203 5.13 3.01 -27.20
C LYS A 203 6.47 2.36 -27.51
N ASP A 204 6.53 1.53 -28.54
CA ASP A 204 7.77 0.93 -29.07
C ASP A 204 8.70 0.34 -28.00
N MET A 205 8.09 -0.24 -26.95
CA MET A 205 8.79 -0.78 -25.77
C MET A 205 9.70 0.22 -25.04
N GLU A 206 9.36 1.51 -25.07
CA GLU A 206 10.11 2.58 -24.41
C GLU A 206 10.35 2.29 -22.93
N SER A 207 11.56 2.64 -22.48
CA SER A 207 11.99 2.56 -21.09
C SER A 207 13.02 3.63 -20.78
N LYS A 208 13.15 3.98 -19.51
CA LYS A 208 14.11 4.97 -19.02
C LYS A 208 14.82 4.48 -17.78
N ASP A 209 16.13 4.65 -17.74
CA ASP A 209 16.91 4.43 -16.54
C ASP A 209 16.65 5.57 -15.54
N ARG A 210 16.41 5.17 -14.29
CA ARG A 210 16.21 6.08 -13.16
C ARG A 210 17.06 5.64 -12.00
N GLU A 211 17.57 6.61 -11.26
CA GLU A 211 18.36 6.40 -10.06
C GLU A 211 17.50 6.61 -8.81
N PHE A 212 17.73 5.76 -7.83
CA PHE A 212 17.01 5.74 -6.57
C PHE A 212 18.04 5.68 -5.44
N ALA A 213 18.10 6.73 -4.63
CA ALA A 213 18.89 6.73 -3.42
C ALA A 213 18.16 5.93 -2.33
N ILE A 214 18.67 4.75 -2.01
CA ILE A 214 18.06 3.79 -1.09
C ILE A 214 18.83 3.77 0.22
N GLY A 215 18.12 3.95 1.32
CA GLY A 215 18.63 3.78 2.67
C GLY A 215 18.77 2.30 3.02
N THR A 216 19.85 1.95 3.69
CA THR A 216 20.08 0.61 4.25
C THR A 216 19.76 0.62 5.74
N THR A 217 19.49 -0.55 6.31
CA THR A 217 19.18 -0.70 7.74
C THR A 217 20.37 -0.42 8.66
N ASP A 218 21.59 -0.34 8.14
CA ASP A 218 22.79 0.14 8.86
C ASP A 218 23.02 1.65 8.72
N GLY A 219 22.05 2.39 8.17
CA GLY A 219 22.06 3.85 8.09
C GLY A 219 22.92 4.42 6.95
N LYS A 220 23.31 3.59 5.97
CA LYS A 220 24.00 4.04 4.76
C LYS A 220 23.00 4.32 3.64
N GLU A 221 23.52 4.92 2.57
CA GLU A 221 22.79 5.13 1.33
C GLU A 221 23.57 4.47 0.19
N PHE A 222 22.84 3.88 -0.77
CA PHE A 222 23.40 3.50 -2.06
C PHE A 222 22.46 3.89 -3.20
N ILE A 223 23.03 4.03 -4.39
CA ILE A 223 22.25 4.30 -5.60
C ILE A 223 21.89 2.98 -6.27
N GLN A 224 20.59 2.77 -6.47
CA GLN A 224 20.08 1.73 -7.33
C GLN A 224 19.63 2.35 -8.65
N THR A 225 20.15 1.85 -9.77
CA THR A 225 19.65 2.20 -11.10
C THR A 225 18.63 1.14 -11.54
N ARG A 226 17.46 1.58 -11.98
CA ARG A 226 16.41 0.71 -12.51
C ARG A 226 16.01 1.16 -13.91
N THR A 227 15.86 0.22 -14.84
CA THR A 227 15.27 0.46 -16.15
C THR A 227 13.75 0.35 -16.04
N ILE A 228 13.06 1.49 -16.14
CA ILE A 228 11.61 1.58 -15.92
C ILE A 228 10.88 1.73 -17.27
N PRO A 229 9.94 0.85 -17.62
CA PRO A 229 9.06 1.04 -18.78
C PRO A 229 8.30 2.37 -18.73
N ILE A 230 8.11 3.02 -19.88
CA ILE A 230 7.30 4.24 -19.99
C ILE A 230 5.96 3.88 -20.59
N GLY A 231 4.89 3.94 -19.79
CA GLY A 231 3.57 3.42 -20.15
C GLY A 231 3.43 1.93 -19.92
N SER A 232 2.23 1.43 -20.19
CA SER A 232 1.87 0.03 -20.00
C SER A 232 1.42 -0.59 -21.32
N ASN A 233 1.82 -1.83 -21.54
CA ASN A 233 1.32 -2.70 -22.61
C ASN A 233 0.64 -3.95 -22.02
N TRP A 234 0.23 -3.89 -20.76
CA TRP A 234 -0.48 -4.98 -20.09
C TRP A 234 -1.92 -5.11 -20.60
N PRO A 235 -2.47 -6.33 -20.81
CA PRO A 235 -1.85 -7.63 -20.60
C PRO A 235 -1.15 -8.21 -21.84
N GLY A 236 -1.24 -7.54 -23.00
CA GLY A 236 -0.76 -8.05 -24.28
C GLY A 236 0.76 -8.25 -24.34
N LYS A 237 1.53 -7.40 -23.65
CA LYS A 237 3.00 -7.39 -23.54
C LYS A 237 3.74 -7.13 -24.85
N GLY A 238 3.06 -7.02 -25.99
CA GLY A 238 3.62 -6.62 -27.26
C GLY A 238 3.92 -5.12 -27.33
N PRO A 239 4.77 -4.67 -28.26
CA PRO A 239 4.94 -3.25 -28.54
C PRO A 239 3.60 -2.61 -28.92
N ASN A 240 3.30 -1.44 -28.36
CA ASN A 240 2.10 -0.65 -28.69
C ASN A 240 0.74 -1.31 -28.34
N ASP A 241 0.72 -2.45 -27.66
CA ASP A 241 -0.53 -3.04 -27.19
C ASP A 241 -1.24 -2.07 -26.22
N PRO A 242 -2.54 -1.78 -26.43
CA PRO A 242 -3.27 -0.86 -25.56
C PRO A 242 -3.43 -1.48 -24.17
N PRO A 243 -3.18 -0.70 -23.09
CA PRO A 243 -3.31 -1.23 -21.75
C PRO A 243 -4.77 -1.50 -21.40
N LYS A 244 -5.05 -2.60 -20.70
CA LYS A 244 -6.40 -3.02 -20.32
C LYS A 244 -6.45 -3.50 -18.87
N PRO A 245 -7.42 -3.03 -18.07
CA PRO A 245 -7.72 -3.65 -16.79
C PRO A 245 -8.02 -5.14 -16.98
N ALA A 246 -7.60 -5.98 -16.03
CA ALA A 246 -7.80 -7.42 -16.11
C ALA A 246 -7.89 -8.05 -14.72
N VAL A 247 -8.67 -9.12 -14.59
CA VAL A 247 -8.58 -10.03 -13.46
C VAL A 247 -7.53 -11.08 -13.78
N VAL A 248 -6.57 -11.29 -12.86
CA VAL A 248 -5.53 -12.32 -12.98
C VAL A 248 -5.82 -13.47 -12.04
N ALA A 249 -5.45 -14.68 -12.46
CA ALA A 249 -5.47 -15.88 -11.65
C ALA A 249 -4.02 -16.35 -11.42
N ILE A 250 -3.59 -16.37 -10.17
CA ILE A 250 -2.25 -16.74 -9.76
C ILE A 250 -2.32 -18.10 -9.09
N ARG A 251 -1.60 -19.08 -9.64
CA ARG A 251 -1.54 -20.46 -9.16
C ARG A 251 -0.11 -20.97 -9.15
N LYS A 252 0.19 -21.89 -8.25
CA LYS A 252 1.41 -22.68 -8.31
C LYS A 252 1.27 -23.70 -9.46
N ILE A 253 2.29 -23.78 -10.32
CA ILE A 253 2.37 -24.75 -11.43
C ILE A 253 3.27 -25.90 -11.00
#